data_AF-A0A2W4YTH0-F1
#
_entry.id   AF-A0A2W4YTH0-F1
#
_cell.length_a   1.000
_cell.length_b   1.000
_cell.length_c   1.000
_cell.angle_alpha   90.00
_cell.angle_beta   90.00
_cell.angle_gamma   90.00
#
_symmetry.space_group_name_H-M   'P 1'
#
loop_
_entity.id
_entity.type
_entity.pdbx_description
1 polymer ?
#
loop_
_entity_poly.entity_id
_entity_poly.type
_entity_poly.pdbx_seq_one_letter_code
_entity_poly.pdbx_strand_id
1 'polypeptide(L)'
;MTGPVSEREQGMILVNVLMFVAIASGLVLLMINREEVALDRSIRSREASRALAIVRGGELSALSALQRDARVAPEADYPGEPWGAIGENGIAIDGGSFDLAIADAEGRFNVNSVRRELDPIPQLLFLRIAAAAGIEEEKAVAAIALIRERGPVQDLRPLAVFLPPGQAQLLARMATALPGDTAINLNAATPELMAVLFDPQKAARLIATRNRQGYLSKDDLAREDVTAPGGTRFRSDHYWVRTRATIGGTVQQGATLIQRVEREGGAVAVPVERWRNAAIPPEVPGFG
;
A
#
# COMPACT_ATOMS: atom_id res chain seq x y z
N MET A 1 69.82 52.02 2.02
CA MET A 1 70.59 51.13 2.91
C MET A 1 69.61 50.28 3.70
N THR A 2 69.37 49.05 3.28
CA THR A 2 68.60 48.07 4.05
C THR A 2 69.62 47.22 4.81
N GLY A 3 69.70 47.40 6.13
CA GLY A 3 70.55 46.55 6.98
C GLY A 3 70.09 45.09 6.90
N PRO A 4 71.00 44.11 7.13
CA PRO A 4 70.62 42.70 7.12
C PRO A 4 69.58 42.46 8.23
N VAL A 5 68.41 41.97 7.82
CA VAL A 5 67.33 41.57 8.74
C VAL A 5 67.88 40.55 9.72
N SER A 6 67.69 40.75 11.02
CA SER A 6 68.21 39.82 12.03
C SER A 6 67.54 38.44 11.88
N GLU A 7 68.26 37.35 12.16
CA GLU A 7 67.70 35.97 12.05
C GLU A 7 66.38 35.79 12.82
N ARG A 8 66.19 36.55 13.92
CA ARG A 8 64.93 36.60 14.68
C ARG A 8 63.77 37.23 13.91
N GLU A 9 64.00 38.31 13.19
CA GLU A 9 62.98 38.98 12.38
C GLU A 9 62.59 38.12 11.17
N GLN A 10 63.56 37.44 10.54
CA GLN A 10 63.27 36.46 9.48
C GLN A 10 62.44 35.28 10.00
N GLY A 11 62.76 34.78 11.20
CA GLY A 11 61.97 33.74 11.87
C GLY A 11 60.53 34.17 12.15
N MET A 12 60.30 35.41 12.62
CA MET A 12 58.95 35.93 12.88
C MET A 12 58.14 36.16 11.60
N ILE A 13 58.78 36.63 10.52
CA ILE A 13 58.13 36.77 9.21
C ILE A 13 57.69 35.39 8.70
N LEU A 14 58.56 34.38 8.78
CA LEU A 14 58.24 33.03 8.34
C LEU A 14 57.07 32.43 9.14
N VAL A 15 57.07 32.58 10.47
CA VAL A 15 55.99 32.09 11.33
C VAL A 15 54.66 32.76 10.98
N ASN A 16 54.65 34.08 10.78
CA ASN A 16 53.42 34.80 10.41
C ASN A 16 52.91 34.35 9.03
N VAL A 17 53.79 34.24 8.03
CA VAL A 17 53.42 33.76 6.69
C VAL A 17 52.86 32.34 6.76
N LEU A 18 53.52 31.42 7.48
CA LEU A 18 53.04 30.05 7.66
C LEU A 18 51.69 30.01 8.39
N MET A 19 51.49 30.86 9.40
CA MET A 19 50.22 30.94 10.11
C MET A 19 49.09 31.44 9.20
N PHE A 20 49.33 32.48 8.39
CA PHE A 20 48.34 32.94 7.40
C PHE A 20 48.02 31.86 6.37
N VAL A 21 49.03 31.16 5.84
CA VAL A 21 48.84 30.05 4.90
C VAL A 21 48.05 28.91 5.54
N ALA A 22 48.37 28.53 6.79
CA ALA A 22 47.66 27.49 7.51
C ALA A 22 46.19 27.86 7.77
N ILE A 23 45.91 29.08 8.22
CA ILE A 23 44.55 29.58 8.42
C ILE A 23 43.78 29.64 7.10
N ALA A 24 44.39 30.20 6.05
CA ALA A 24 43.77 30.29 4.72
C ALA A 24 43.44 28.90 4.16
N SER A 25 44.38 27.94 4.27
CA SER A 25 44.17 26.55 3.84
C SER A 25 43.06 25.88 4.63
N GLY A 26 43.02 26.10 5.95
CA GLY A 26 41.95 25.59 6.81
C GLY A 26 40.57 26.16 6.46
N LEU A 27 40.49 27.46 6.14
CA LEU A 27 39.25 28.11 5.71
C LEU A 27 38.75 27.57 4.36
N VAL A 28 39.65 27.38 3.39
CA VAL A 28 39.31 26.79 2.08
C VAL A 28 38.76 25.38 2.24
N LEU A 29 39.40 24.54 3.06
CA LEU A 29 38.93 23.17 3.32
C LEU A 29 37.53 23.15 3.98
N LEU A 30 37.27 24.07 4.92
CA LEU A 30 35.96 24.22 5.54
C LEU A 30 34.88 24.68 4.56
N MET A 31 35.22 25.53 3.58
CA MET A 31 34.31 25.97 2.52
C MET A 31 33.96 24.81 1.59
N ILE A 32 34.95 24.09 1.08
CA ILE A 32 34.76 22.95 0.15
C ILE A 32 33.84 21.89 0.77
N ASN A 33 34.08 21.51 2.02
CA ASN A 33 33.26 20.49 2.69
C ASN A 33 31.80 20.95 2.89
N ARG A 34 31.57 22.24 3.17
CA ARG A 34 30.20 22.79 3.25
C ARG A 34 29.49 22.81 1.90
N GLU A 35 30.22 23.12 0.83
CA GLU A 35 29.69 23.13 -0.55
C GLU A 35 29.33 21.71 -1.01
N GLU A 36 30.18 20.72 -0.77
CA GLU A 36 29.91 19.31 -1.10
C GLU A 36 28.64 18.81 -0.41
N VAL A 37 28.48 19.07 0.90
CA VAL A 37 27.27 18.69 1.65
C VAL A 37 26.03 19.41 1.11
N ALA A 38 26.14 20.68 0.70
CA ALA A 38 25.02 21.42 0.14
C ALA A 38 24.61 20.88 -1.25
N LEU A 39 25.60 20.54 -2.09
CA LEU A 39 25.40 19.94 -3.40
C LEU A 39 24.72 18.56 -3.28
N ASP A 40 25.21 17.69 -2.40
CA ASP A 40 24.63 16.37 -2.17
C ASP A 40 23.17 16.46 -1.73
N ARG A 41 22.84 17.37 -0.82
CA ARG A 41 21.45 17.61 -0.40
C ARG A 41 20.60 18.12 -1.55
N SER A 42 21.12 19.01 -2.38
CA SER A 42 20.44 19.55 -3.56
C SER A 42 20.13 18.44 -4.57
N ILE A 43 21.11 17.57 -4.86
CA ILE A 43 20.95 16.41 -5.75
C ILE A 43 19.87 15.47 -5.21
N ARG A 44 19.99 15.04 -3.94
CA ARG A 44 19.01 14.13 -3.31
C ARG A 44 17.60 14.73 -3.28
N SER A 45 17.48 16.04 -3.03
CA SER A 45 16.19 16.74 -3.05
C SER A 45 15.55 16.73 -4.45
N ARG A 46 16.36 16.95 -5.50
CA ARG A 46 15.91 16.86 -6.90
C ARG A 46 15.50 15.44 -7.27
N GLU A 47 16.29 14.44 -6.90
CA GLU A 47 15.98 13.02 -7.12
C GLU A 47 14.69 12.61 -6.40
N ALA A 48 14.53 12.99 -5.13
CA ALA A 48 13.30 12.74 -4.36
C ALA A 48 12.07 13.38 -5.03
N SER A 49 12.19 14.61 -5.52
CA SER A 49 11.09 15.30 -6.21
C SER A 49 10.71 14.59 -7.50
N ARG A 50 11.69 14.11 -8.27
CA ARG A 50 11.46 13.32 -9.49
C ARG A 50 10.82 11.97 -9.17
N ALA A 51 11.37 11.22 -8.23
CA ALA A 51 10.83 9.94 -7.79
C ALA A 51 9.38 10.09 -7.28
N LEU A 52 9.08 11.16 -6.55
CA LEU A 52 7.72 11.46 -6.09
C LEU A 52 6.76 11.76 -7.26
N ALA A 53 7.21 12.48 -8.29
CA ALA A 53 6.40 12.74 -9.47
C ALA A 53 6.05 11.44 -10.21
N ILE A 54 6.98 10.49 -10.29
CA ILE A 54 6.76 9.17 -10.89
C ILE A 54 5.76 8.35 -10.06
N VAL A 55 5.92 8.31 -8.73
CA VAL A 55 4.96 7.69 -7.79
C VAL A 55 3.55 8.25 -8.02
N ARG A 56 3.40 9.57 -8.17
CA ARG A 56 2.11 10.21 -8.49
C ARG A 56 1.60 9.85 -9.89
N GLY A 57 2.48 9.73 -10.87
CA GLY A 57 2.13 9.26 -12.21
C GLY A 57 1.52 7.86 -12.19
N GLY A 58 2.08 6.95 -11.37
CA GLY A 58 1.53 5.61 -11.16
C GLY A 58 0.12 5.60 -10.58
N GLU A 59 -0.12 6.43 -9.55
CA GLU A 59 -1.47 6.63 -8.98
C GLU A 59 -2.48 7.13 -10.02
N LEU A 60 -2.09 8.13 -10.83
CA LEU A 60 -2.94 8.67 -11.90
C LEU A 60 -3.23 7.65 -13.00
N SER A 61 -2.25 6.80 -13.33
CA SER A 61 -2.43 5.69 -14.28
C SER A 61 -3.50 4.71 -13.78
N ALA A 62 -3.42 4.33 -12.49
CA ALA A 62 -4.41 3.45 -11.87
C ALA A 62 -5.81 4.09 -11.82
N LEU A 63 -5.92 5.37 -11.45
CA LEU A 63 -7.19 6.10 -11.48
C LEU A 63 -7.83 6.09 -12.88
N SER A 64 -7.02 6.34 -13.92
CA SER A 64 -7.49 6.32 -15.31
C SER A 64 -7.90 4.91 -15.76
N ALA A 65 -7.14 3.88 -15.39
CA ALA A 65 -7.46 2.49 -15.71
C ALA A 65 -8.79 2.05 -15.07
N LEU A 66 -8.96 2.28 -13.77
CA LEU A 66 -10.18 1.94 -13.03
C LEU A 66 -11.40 2.74 -13.51
N GLN A 67 -11.21 4.01 -13.89
CA GLN A 67 -12.29 4.82 -14.45
C GLN A 67 -12.73 4.32 -15.84
N ARG A 68 -11.79 3.88 -16.69
CA ARG A 68 -12.12 3.27 -17.98
C ARG A 68 -12.85 1.95 -17.77
N ASP A 69 -12.34 1.12 -16.89
CA ASP A 69 -12.91 -0.18 -16.54
C ASP A 69 -14.37 -0.06 -16.09
N ALA A 70 -14.66 0.86 -15.17
CA ALA A 70 -16.02 1.14 -14.70
C ALA A 70 -17.03 1.51 -15.80
N ARG A 71 -16.56 1.99 -16.96
CA ARG A 71 -17.42 2.30 -18.12
C ARG A 71 -17.57 1.13 -19.08
N VAL A 72 -16.59 0.23 -19.13
CA VAL A 72 -16.50 -0.84 -20.12
C VAL A 72 -17.05 -2.16 -19.57
N ALA A 73 -16.76 -2.48 -18.30
CA ALA A 73 -17.11 -3.74 -17.66
C ALA A 73 -17.63 -3.54 -16.22
N PRO A 74 -18.78 -2.88 -16.01
CA PRO A 74 -19.27 -2.53 -14.66
C PRO A 74 -19.84 -3.71 -13.85
N GLU A 75 -20.01 -4.89 -14.47
CA GLU A 75 -20.79 -5.99 -13.90
C GLU A 75 -19.99 -6.89 -12.94
N ALA A 76 -18.68 -6.96 -13.14
CA ALA A 76 -17.78 -7.75 -12.31
C ALA A 76 -16.38 -7.14 -12.37
N ASP A 77 -15.62 -7.31 -11.29
CA ASP A 77 -14.22 -6.93 -11.24
C ASP A 77 -13.40 -8.17 -10.87
N TYR A 78 -12.29 -8.40 -11.57
CA TYR A 78 -11.40 -9.54 -11.35
C TYR A 78 -9.96 -9.23 -11.82
N PRO A 79 -8.93 -9.91 -11.27
CA PRO A 79 -7.54 -9.55 -11.53
C PRO A 79 -7.08 -9.63 -12.99
N GLY A 80 -7.81 -10.35 -13.84
CA GLY A 80 -7.49 -10.53 -15.26
C GLY A 80 -7.89 -9.36 -16.16
N GLU A 81 -8.54 -8.33 -15.60
CA GLU A 81 -9.00 -7.17 -16.36
C GLU A 81 -7.85 -6.21 -16.72
N PRO A 82 -8.07 -5.27 -17.67
CA PRO A 82 -7.03 -4.33 -18.09
C PRO A 82 -6.45 -3.49 -16.93
N TRP A 83 -7.23 -3.20 -15.89
CA TRP A 83 -6.71 -2.51 -14.71
C TRP A 83 -5.77 -3.37 -13.87
N GLY A 84 -5.91 -4.69 -13.86
CA GLY A 84 -5.00 -5.59 -13.14
C GLY A 84 -3.65 -5.73 -13.84
N ALA A 85 -3.65 -5.63 -15.18
CA ALA A 85 -2.46 -5.78 -16.01
C ALA A 85 -1.45 -4.60 -15.92
N ILE A 86 -1.82 -3.46 -15.32
CA ILE A 86 -0.87 -2.36 -15.11
C ILE A 86 0.13 -2.63 -13.97
N GLY A 87 -0.11 -3.68 -13.18
CA GLY A 87 0.80 -4.10 -12.13
C GLY A 87 2.10 -4.64 -12.73
N GLU A 88 3.20 -3.94 -12.51
CA GLU A 88 4.50 -4.24 -13.11
C GLU A 88 5.63 -3.85 -12.16
N ASN A 89 6.69 -4.66 -12.13
CA ASN A 89 7.84 -4.47 -11.25
C ASN A 89 9.11 -4.25 -12.06
N GLY A 90 9.99 -3.39 -11.56
CA GLY A 90 11.31 -3.16 -12.13
C GLY A 90 11.30 -2.47 -13.49
N ILE A 91 10.25 -1.71 -13.81
CA ILE A 91 10.19 -0.93 -15.06
C ILE A 91 11.37 0.04 -15.08
N ALA A 92 12.22 -0.08 -16.09
CA ALA A 92 13.33 0.84 -16.30
C ALA A 92 12.80 2.23 -16.70
N ILE A 93 13.25 3.26 -16.00
CA ILE A 93 12.93 4.66 -16.28
C ILE A 93 14.22 5.47 -16.34
N ASP A 94 14.14 6.70 -16.86
CA ASP A 94 15.31 7.58 -16.90
C ASP A 94 15.85 7.83 -15.48
N GLY A 95 17.07 7.37 -15.25
CA GLY A 95 17.76 7.50 -13.96
C GLY A 95 17.36 6.49 -12.87
N GLY A 96 16.57 5.46 -13.16
CA GLY A 96 16.31 4.38 -12.19
C GLY A 96 15.18 3.42 -12.54
N SER A 97 14.34 3.09 -11.56
CA SER A 97 13.29 2.06 -11.70
C SER A 97 11.95 2.47 -11.09
N PHE A 98 10.87 1.85 -11.58
CA PHE A 98 9.50 2.04 -11.12
C PHE A 98 8.81 0.69 -10.90
N ASP A 99 8.04 0.60 -9.82
CA ASP A 99 7.18 -0.53 -9.50
C ASP A 99 5.76 -0.01 -9.23
N LEU A 100 4.76 -0.75 -9.72
CA LEU A 100 3.35 -0.55 -9.42
C LEU A 100 2.72 -1.90 -9.10
N ALA A 101 2.06 -1.98 -7.94
CA ALA A 101 1.16 -3.07 -7.61
C ALA A 101 -0.26 -2.53 -7.47
N ILE A 102 -1.22 -3.22 -8.07
CA ILE A 102 -2.64 -2.91 -7.95
C ILE A 102 -3.39 -4.19 -7.59
N ALA A 103 -4.33 -4.09 -6.67
CA ALA A 103 -5.17 -5.21 -6.27
C ALA A 103 -6.55 -4.73 -5.84
N ASP A 104 -7.53 -5.59 -6.01
CA ASP A 104 -8.85 -5.42 -5.43
C ASP A 104 -8.74 -5.39 -3.90
N ALA A 105 -9.37 -4.39 -3.26
CA ALA A 105 -9.33 -4.22 -1.81
C ALA A 105 -10.42 -5.02 -1.08
N GLU A 106 -11.47 -5.43 -1.78
CA GLU A 106 -12.68 -6.07 -1.27
C GLU A 106 -12.68 -7.60 -1.40
N GLY A 107 -11.54 -8.20 -1.73
CA GLY A 107 -11.33 -9.65 -1.65
C GLY A 107 -11.27 -10.21 -0.21
N ARG A 108 -11.45 -9.36 0.81
CA ARG A 108 -11.38 -9.73 2.22
C ARG A 108 -12.54 -9.12 3.00
N PHE A 109 -12.91 -9.73 4.12
CA PHE A 109 -13.97 -9.21 4.99
C PHE A 109 -13.56 -7.88 5.63
N ASN A 110 -14.37 -6.85 5.46
CA ASN A 110 -14.13 -5.56 6.09
C ASN A 110 -14.53 -5.59 7.57
N VAL A 111 -13.56 -5.52 8.46
CA VAL A 111 -13.80 -5.54 9.91
C VAL A 111 -14.66 -4.39 10.40
N ASN A 112 -14.70 -3.27 9.67
CA ASN A 112 -15.56 -2.14 10.01
C ASN A 112 -17.06 -2.44 9.82
N SER A 113 -17.41 -3.47 9.04
CA SER A 113 -18.81 -3.86 8.81
C SER A 113 -19.49 -4.46 10.05
N VAL A 114 -18.75 -4.85 11.09
CA VAL A 114 -19.32 -5.32 12.38
C VAL A 114 -20.01 -4.20 13.18
N ARG A 115 -19.86 -2.95 12.74
CA ARG A 115 -20.49 -1.77 13.34
C ARG A 115 -21.98 -1.64 13.02
N ARG A 116 -22.49 -2.42 12.06
CA ARG A 116 -23.90 -2.39 11.66
C ARG A 116 -24.77 -3.01 12.75
N GLU A 117 -25.52 -2.17 13.46
CA GLU A 117 -26.32 -2.62 14.61
C GLU A 117 -27.56 -3.45 14.21
N LEU A 118 -28.13 -3.15 13.05
CA LEU A 118 -29.38 -3.77 12.56
C LEU A 118 -29.15 -5.02 11.70
N ASP A 119 -27.90 -5.35 11.36
CA ASP A 119 -27.56 -6.53 10.57
C ASP A 119 -26.58 -7.41 11.36
N PRO A 120 -26.99 -8.60 11.83
CA PRO A 120 -26.13 -9.52 12.57
C PRO A 120 -25.16 -10.31 11.66
N ILE A 121 -25.32 -10.26 10.33
CA ILE A 121 -24.55 -11.09 9.39
C ILE A 121 -23.04 -10.80 9.47
N PRO A 122 -22.55 -9.55 9.50
CA PRO A 122 -21.12 -9.27 9.61
C PRO A 122 -20.49 -9.78 10.90
N GLN A 123 -21.20 -9.70 12.03
CA GLN A 123 -20.68 -10.16 13.31
C GLN A 123 -20.56 -11.69 13.30
N LEU A 124 -21.58 -12.39 12.82
CA LEU A 124 -21.53 -13.85 12.67
C LEU A 124 -20.42 -14.28 11.69
N LEU A 125 -20.26 -13.57 10.58
CA LEU A 125 -19.18 -13.84 9.63
C LEU A 125 -17.80 -13.58 10.25
N PHE A 126 -17.64 -12.49 10.99
CA PHE A 126 -16.38 -12.20 11.69
C PHE A 126 -16.05 -13.26 12.75
N LEU A 127 -17.03 -13.75 13.50
CA LEU A 127 -16.84 -14.86 14.45
C LEU A 127 -16.38 -16.14 13.74
N ARG A 128 -16.95 -16.46 12.56
CA ARG A 128 -16.50 -17.60 11.74
C ARG A 128 -15.07 -17.42 11.22
N ILE A 129 -14.72 -16.21 10.78
CA ILE A 129 -13.36 -15.88 10.33
C ILE A 129 -12.37 -15.98 11.50
N ALA A 130 -12.73 -15.46 12.67
CA ALA A 130 -11.91 -15.53 13.86
C ALA A 130 -11.66 -16.99 14.27
N ALA A 131 -12.71 -17.82 14.28
CA ALA A 131 -12.58 -19.25 14.53
C ALA A 131 -11.65 -19.93 13.51
N ALA A 132 -11.78 -19.63 12.21
CA ALA A 132 -10.91 -20.15 11.16
C ALA A 132 -9.45 -19.68 11.29
N ALA A 133 -9.22 -18.50 11.88
CA ALA A 133 -7.89 -18.00 12.22
C ALA A 133 -7.33 -18.57 13.54
N GLY A 134 -8.09 -19.43 14.23
CA GLY A 134 -7.71 -20.00 15.53
C GLY A 134 -7.83 -19.01 16.70
N ILE A 135 -8.61 -17.95 16.53
CA ILE A 135 -8.86 -16.93 17.56
C ILE A 135 -10.04 -17.41 18.42
N GLU A 136 -9.85 -17.37 19.74
CA GLU A 136 -10.90 -17.70 20.71
C GLU A 136 -12.11 -16.78 20.56
N GLU A 137 -13.32 -17.34 20.73
CA GLU A 137 -14.58 -16.61 20.57
C GLU A 137 -14.65 -15.38 21.50
N GLU A 138 -14.20 -15.50 22.76
CA GLU A 138 -14.17 -14.38 23.72
C GLU A 138 -13.35 -13.19 23.18
N LYS A 139 -12.19 -13.46 22.59
CA LYS A 139 -11.32 -12.42 21.99
C LYS A 139 -11.96 -11.83 20.74
N ALA A 140 -12.66 -12.64 19.94
CA ALA A 140 -13.38 -12.18 18.76
C ALA A 140 -14.57 -11.26 19.14
N VAL A 141 -15.33 -11.63 20.16
CA VAL A 141 -16.42 -10.81 20.71
C VAL A 141 -15.88 -9.50 21.29
N ALA A 142 -14.77 -9.54 22.03
CA ALA A 142 -14.11 -8.34 22.53
C ALA A 142 -13.64 -7.42 21.39
N ALA A 143 -13.09 -7.99 20.30
CA ALA A 143 -12.71 -7.22 19.12
C ALA A 143 -13.92 -6.57 18.44
N ILE A 144 -15.05 -7.27 18.30
CA ILE A 144 -16.31 -6.68 17.79
C ILE A 144 -16.72 -5.50 18.67
N ALA A 145 -16.75 -5.67 19.99
CA ALA A 145 -17.13 -4.61 20.92
C ALA A 145 -16.21 -3.38 20.79
N LEU A 146 -14.90 -3.61 20.70
CA LEU A 146 -13.91 -2.55 20.53
C LEU A 146 -14.10 -1.78 19.21
N ILE A 147 -14.32 -2.48 18.10
CA ILE A 147 -14.55 -1.85 16.78
C ILE A 147 -15.87 -1.08 16.79
N ARG A 148 -16.90 -1.56 17.49
CA ARG A 148 -18.18 -0.84 17.64
C ARG A 148 -18.02 0.44 18.45
N GLU A 149 -17.28 0.38 19.55
CA GLU A 149 -17.09 1.51 20.46
C GLU A 149 -16.15 2.58 19.87
N ARG A 150 -15.03 2.15 19.26
CA ARG A 150 -13.93 3.05 18.86
C ARG A 150 -13.65 3.12 17.36
N GLY A 151 -14.30 2.27 16.58
CA GLY A 151 -14.12 2.22 15.14
C GLY A 151 -14.76 3.41 14.40
N PRO A 152 -14.50 3.55 13.10
CA PRO A 152 -13.84 2.56 12.24
C PRO A 152 -12.32 2.49 12.48
N VAL A 153 -11.72 1.32 12.26
CA VAL A 153 -10.26 1.16 12.24
C VAL A 153 -9.73 1.41 10.83
N GLN A 154 -8.51 1.96 10.72
CA GLN A 154 -7.88 2.28 9.43
C GLN A 154 -7.16 1.08 8.81
N ASP A 155 -6.68 0.15 9.64
CA ASP A 155 -5.98 -1.06 9.25
C ASP A 155 -6.12 -2.12 10.36
N LEU A 156 -5.58 -3.31 10.11
CA LEU A 156 -5.63 -4.45 11.02
C LEU A 156 -4.59 -4.42 12.15
N ARG A 157 -3.65 -3.46 12.17
CA ARG A 157 -2.60 -3.40 13.21
C ARG A 157 -3.19 -3.35 14.63
N PRO A 158 -4.23 -2.54 14.93
CA PRO A 158 -4.84 -2.52 16.26
C PRO A 158 -5.40 -3.88 16.71
N LEU A 159 -5.86 -4.71 15.78
CA LEU A 159 -6.35 -6.06 16.08
C LEU A 159 -5.20 -7.05 16.23
N ALA A 160 -4.17 -6.93 15.40
CA ALA A 160 -3.01 -7.80 15.40
C ALA A 160 -2.17 -7.71 16.69
N VAL A 161 -2.15 -6.56 17.37
CA VAL A 161 -1.38 -6.35 18.62
C VAL A 161 -1.75 -7.35 19.72
N PHE A 162 -3.00 -7.83 19.76
CA PHE A 162 -3.50 -8.75 20.78
C PHE A 162 -3.43 -10.22 20.38
N LEU A 163 -2.87 -10.52 19.19
CA LEU A 163 -2.88 -11.85 18.60
C LEU A 163 -1.45 -12.41 18.45
N PRO A 164 -1.27 -13.73 18.63
CA PRO A 164 -0.04 -14.40 18.20
C PRO A 164 0.23 -14.13 16.70
N PRO A 165 1.50 -14.01 16.26
CA PRO A 165 1.84 -13.66 14.88
C PRO A 165 1.19 -14.56 13.82
N GLY A 166 1.07 -15.87 14.09
CA GLY A 166 0.41 -16.81 13.17
C GLY A 166 -1.09 -16.55 13.01
N GLN A 167 -1.79 -16.25 14.11
CA GLN A 167 -3.22 -15.91 14.07
C GLN A 167 -3.46 -14.56 13.39
N ALA A 168 -2.60 -13.57 13.67
CA ALA A 168 -2.66 -12.28 13.00
C ALA A 168 -2.45 -12.40 11.48
N GLN A 169 -1.52 -13.25 11.05
CA GLN A 169 -1.29 -13.53 9.62
C GLN A 169 -2.49 -14.24 8.97
N LEU A 170 -3.10 -15.22 9.63
CA LEU A 170 -4.31 -15.89 9.11
C LEU A 170 -5.50 -14.92 9.04
N LEU A 171 -5.69 -14.09 10.06
CA LEU A 171 -6.72 -13.05 10.06
C LEU A 171 -6.51 -12.08 8.89
N ALA A 172 -5.27 -11.62 8.66
CA ALA A 172 -4.94 -10.72 7.56
C ALA A 172 -5.16 -11.33 6.16
N ARG A 173 -5.22 -12.66 6.04
CA ARG A 173 -5.60 -13.33 4.78
C ARG A 173 -7.10 -13.28 4.53
N MET A 174 -7.93 -13.15 5.55
CA MET A 174 -9.39 -13.22 5.45
C MET A 174 -10.09 -11.88 5.70
N ALA A 175 -9.42 -10.93 6.36
CA ALA A 175 -9.98 -9.65 6.77
C ALA A 175 -9.17 -8.46 6.23
N THR A 176 -9.80 -7.29 6.21
CA THR A 176 -9.22 -6.00 5.85
C THR A 176 -9.93 -4.91 6.65
N ALA A 177 -9.40 -3.69 6.66
CA ALA A 177 -10.13 -2.51 7.13
C ALA A 177 -10.31 -1.54 5.96
N LEU A 178 -11.56 -1.26 5.61
CA LEU A 178 -11.91 -0.31 4.56
C LEU A 178 -12.92 0.72 5.08
N PRO A 179 -12.94 1.94 4.53
CA PRO A 179 -13.95 2.93 4.84
C PRO A 179 -15.33 2.47 4.36
N GLY A 180 -16.36 2.80 5.13
CA GLY A 180 -17.75 2.47 4.80
C GLY A 180 -18.08 0.98 4.89
N ASP A 181 -19.22 0.61 4.30
CA ASP A 181 -19.71 -0.76 4.22
C ASP A 181 -19.36 -1.35 2.86
N THR A 182 -18.72 -2.51 2.86
CA THR A 182 -18.26 -3.19 1.64
C THR A 182 -18.77 -4.62 1.61
N ALA A 183 -19.09 -5.12 0.42
CA ALA A 183 -19.33 -6.55 0.21
C ALA A 183 -18.03 -7.24 -0.22
N ILE A 184 -17.93 -8.55 -0.01
CA ILE A 184 -16.76 -9.34 -0.41
C ILE A 184 -16.86 -9.65 -1.91
N ASN A 185 -15.86 -9.28 -2.69
CA ASN A 185 -15.76 -9.70 -4.08
C ASN A 185 -15.24 -11.14 -4.18
N LEU A 186 -16.08 -12.07 -4.65
CA LEU A 186 -15.73 -13.49 -4.80
C LEU A 186 -14.59 -13.73 -5.81
N ASN A 187 -14.41 -12.84 -6.77
CA ASN A 187 -13.31 -12.92 -7.73
C ASN A 187 -11.95 -12.57 -7.11
N ALA A 188 -11.94 -11.72 -6.08
CA ALA A 188 -10.76 -11.34 -5.33
C ALA A 188 -10.59 -12.13 -4.02
N ALA A 189 -11.61 -12.90 -3.61
CA ALA A 189 -11.62 -13.61 -2.34
C ALA A 189 -10.43 -14.56 -2.17
N THR A 190 -9.77 -14.51 -1.03
CA THR A 190 -8.67 -15.43 -0.72
C THR A 190 -9.18 -16.86 -0.53
N PRO A 191 -8.33 -17.88 -0.77
CA PRO A 191 -8.73 -19.28 -0.56
C PRO A 191 -9.24 -19.54 0.86
N GLU A 192 -8.63 -18.93 1.86
CA GLU A 192 -9.01 -19.03 3.27
C GLU A 192 -10.40 -18.45 3.51
N LEU A 193 -10.70 -17.28 2.95
CA LEU A 193 -12.02 -16.67 3.08
C LEU A 193 -13.08 -17.47 2.29
N MET A 194 -12.75 -17.98 1.12
CA MET A 194 -13.65 -18.86 0.35
C MET A 194 -14.03 -20.12 1.14
N ALA A 195 -13.08 -20.71 1.87
CA ALA A 195 -13.35 -21.86 2.76
C ALA A 195 -14.18 -21.49 4.00
N VAL A 196 -14.23 -20.23 4.40
CA VAL A 196 -15.15 -19.73 5.43
C VAL A 196 -16.54 -19.48 4.84
N LEU A 197 -16.63 -18.96 3.62
CA LEU A 197 -17.89 -18.59 2.97
C LEU A 197 -18.70 -19.80 2.48
N PHE A 198 -18.03 -20.85 2.02
CA PHE A 198 -18.64 -22.05 1.46
C PHE A 198 -18.19 -23.31 2.18
N ASP A 199 -18.86 -24.44 1.91
CA ASP A 199 -18.32 -25.75 2.28
C ASP A 199 -16.91 -25.93 1.67
N PRO A 200 -15.92 -26.49 2.40
CA PRO A 200 -14.54 -26.58 1.92
C PRO A 200 -14.36 -27.28 0.56
N GLN A 201 -15.16 -28.31 0.26
CA GLN A 201 -15.07 -29.01 -1.01
C GLN A 201 -15.63 -28.15 -2.14
N LYS A 202 -16.75 -27.47 -1.90
CA LYS A 202 -17.33 -26.52 -2.86
C LYS A 202 -16.42 -25.31 -3.08
N ALA A 203 -15.83 -24.76 -2.01
CA ALA A 203 -14.85 -23.68 -2.07
C ALA A 203 -13.66 -24.06 -2.98
N ALA A 204 -13.09 -25.25 -2.80
CA ALA A 204 -11.99 -25.73 -3.62
C ALA A 204 -12.35 -25.83 -5.12
N ARG A 205 -13.57 -26.31 -5.44
CA ARG A 205 -14.06 -26.39 -6.82
C ARG A 205 -14.30 -25.01 -7.43
N LEU A 206 -14.90 -24.09 -6.69
CA LEU A 206 -15.07 -22.70 -7.12
C LEU A 206 -13.71 -22.02 -7.37
N ILE A 207 -12.74 -22.18 -6.47
CA ILE A 207 -11.39 -21.65 -6.67
C ILE A 207 -10.73 -22.25 -7.92
N ALA A 208 -10.86 -23.56 -8.13
CA ALA A 208 -10.32 -24.22 -9.32
C ALA A 208 -10.96 -23.69 -10.62
N THR A 209 -12.28 -23.47 -10.62
CA THR A 209 -13.00 -22.85 -11.73
C THR A 209 -12.53 -21.43 -11.98
N ARG A 210 -12.44 -20.60 -10.92
CA ARG A 210 -11.90 -19.24 -10.98
C ARG A 210 -10.50 -19.19 -11.58
N ASN A 211 -9.59 -20.03 -11.10
CA ASN A 211 -8.20 -20.04 -11.56
C ASN A 211 -8.07 -20.48 -13.02
N ARG A 212 -8.98 -21.34 -13.49
CA ARG A 212 -8.99 -21.85 -14.87
C ARG A 212 -9.53 -20.83 -15.87
N GLN A 213 -10.59 -20.10 -15.53
CA GLN A 213 -11.25 -19.17 -16.46
C GLN A 213 -10.98 -17.68 -16.17
N GLY A 214 -10.36 -17.37 -15.03
CA GLY A 214 -9.99 -16.01 -14.61
C GLY A 214 -10.97 -15.34 -13.63
N TYR A 215 -12.22 -15.78 -13.58
CA TYR A 215 -13.28 -15.20 -12.73
C TYR A 215 -14.34 -16.23 -12.34
N LEU A 216 -15.27 -15.84 -11.47
CA LEU A 216 -16.49 -16.55 -11.09
C LEU A 216 -17.70 -15.74 -11.54
N SER A 217 -18.71 -16.46 -12.01
CA SER A 217 -20.03 -15.95 -12.35
C SER A 217 -21.10 -16.54 -11.43
N LYS A 218 -22.31 -15.99 -11.49
CA LYS A 218 -23.48 -16.57 -10.81
C LYS A 218 -23.77 -18.01 -11.29
N ASP A 219 -23.53 -18.29 -12.56
CA ASP A 219 -23.74 -19.61 -13.16
C ASP A 219 -22.74 -20.64 -12.62
N ASP A 220 -21.50 -20.23 -12.31
CA ASP A 220 -20.52 -21.10 -11.65
C ASP A 220 -20.97 -21.54 -10.27
N LEU A 221 -21.55 -20.61 -9.51
CA LEU A 221 -22.13 -20.91 -8.19
C LEU A 221 -23.32 -21.86 -8.32
N ALA A 222 -24.23 -21.60 -9.27
CA ALA A 222 -25.37 -22.47 -9.51
C ALA A 222 -24.96 -23.89 -9.94
N ARG A 223 -23.89 -24.04 -10.74
CA ARG A 223 -23.33 -25.35 -11.13
C ARG A 223 -22.77 -26.15 -9.96
N GLU A 224 -22.33 -25.47 -8.90
CA GLU A 224 -21.87 -26.08 -7.65
C GLU A 224 -23.00 -26.22 -6.60
N ASP A 225 -24.25 -25.97 -7.00
CA ASP A 225 -25.44 -26.00 -6.16
C ASP A 225 -25.27 -25.11 -4.90
N VAL A 226 -24.78 -23.90 -5.12
CA VAL A 226 -24.64 -22.87 -4.09
C VAL A 226 -25.16 -21.53 -4.57
N THR A 227 -25.66 -20.74 -3.63
CA THR A 227 -26.00 -19.33 -3.86
C THR A 227 -24.91 -18.44 -3.28
N ALA A 228 -24.78 -17.22 -3.79
CA ALA A 228 -23.87 -16.23 -3.24
C ALA A 228 -24.27 -15.94 -1.77
N PRO A 229 -23.35 -16.09 -0.79
CA PRO A 229 -23.63 -15.75 0.60
C PRO A 229 -23.99 -14.25 0.75
N GLY A 230 -24.78 -13.93 1.77
CA GLY A 230 -25.08 -12.54 2.11
C GLY A 230 -23.81 -11.73 2.33
N GLY A 231 -23.76 -10.50 1.80
CA GLY A 231 -22.58 -9.64 1.88
C GLY A 231 -21.47 -10.00 0.88
N THR A 232 -21.75 -10.82 -0.14
CA THR A 232 -20.81 -11.09 -1.26
C THR A 232 -21.32 -10.51 -2.57
N ARG A 233 -20.41 -10.24 -3.51
CA ARG A 233 -20.70 -9.76 -4.88
C ARG A 233 -19.58 -10.16 -5.85
N PHE A 234 -19.70 -9.74 -7.10
CA PHE A 234 -18.69 -9.99 -8.16
C PHE A 234 -17.96 -8.74 -8.64
N ARG A 235 -18.35 -7.56 -8.14
CA ARG A 235 -17.77 -6.25 -8.44
C ARG A 235 -17.12 -5.63 -7.21
N SER A 236 -16.29 -4.63 -7.38
CA SER A 236 -15.59 -3.92 -6.31
C SER A 236 -15.62 -2.41 -6.52
N ASP A 237 -15.69 -1.69 -5.41
CA ASP A 237 -15.62 -0.22 -5.41
C ASP A 237 -14.25 0.23 -4.89
N HIS A 238 -13.48 -0.61 -4.19
CA HIS A 238 -12.20 -0.24 -3.60
C HIS A 238 -11.01 -1.01 -4.18
N TYR A 239 -9.92 -0.29 -4.43
CA TYR A 239 -8.70 -0.83 -5.02
C TYR A 239 -7.47 -0.28 -4.30
N TRP A 240 -6.55 -1.16 -3.96
CA TRP A 240 -5.24 -0.80 -3.46
C TRP A 240 -4.28 -0.53 -4.61
N VAL A 241 -3.56 0.58 -4.53
CA VAL A 241 -2.46 0.90 -5.44
C VAL A 241 -1.22 1.20 -4.63
N ARG A 242 -0.14 0.48 -4.90
CA ARG A 242 1.18 0.72 -4.33
C ARG A 242 2.14 1.09 -5.43
N THR A 243 2.91 2.15 -5.24
CA THR A 243 3.87 2.64 -6.21
C THR A 243 5.20 2.91 -5.54
N ARG A 244 6.30 2.52 -6.18
CA ARG A 244 7.67 2.82 -5.75
C ARG A 244 8.47 3.31 -6.94
N ALA A 245 9.27 4.34 -6.74
CA ALA A 245 10.22 4.83 -7.71
C ALA A 245 11.58 4.99 -7.05
N THR A 246 12.61 4.57 -7.76
CA THR A 246 14.02 4.78 -7.39
C THR A 246 14.65 5.66 -8.46
N ILE A 247 15.26 6.78 -8.07
CA ILE A 247 16.03 7.64 -8.96
C ILE A 247 17.41 7.84 -8.32
N GLY A 248 18.47 7.45 -9.03
CA GLY A 248 19.81 7.38 -8.44
C GLY A 248 19.82 6.49 -7.20
N GLY A 249 20.15 7.07 -6.05
CA GLY A 249 20.09 6.39 -4.75
C GLY A 249 18.82 6.67 -3.93
N THR A 250 17.89 7.48 -4.46
CA THR A 250 16.74 7.98 -3.73
C THR A 250 15.48 7.19 -4.04
N VAL A 251 14.88 6.60 -3.00
CA VAL A 251 13.62 5.84 -3.10
C VAL A 251 12.45 6.67 -2.59
N GLN A 252 11.36 6.70 -3.35
CA GLN A 252 10.05 7.18 -2.91
C GLN A 252 9.04 6.06 -3.08
N GLN A 253 8.18 5.85 -2.07
CA GLN A 253 7.08 4.90 -2.17
C GLN A 253 5.83 5.43 -1.48
N GLY A 254 4.68 4.99 -1.99
CA GLY A 254 3.38 5.31 -1.43
C GLY A 254 2.36 4.24 -1.74
N ALA A 255 1.29 4.27 -0.97
CA ALA A 255 0.08 3.49 -1.23
C ALA A 255 -1.12 4.43 -1.28
N THR A 256 -2.11 4.09 -2.10
CA THR A 256 -3.37 4.81 -2.23
C THR A 256 -4.50 3.80 -2.21
N LEU A 257 -5.53 4.10 -1.44
CA LEU A 257 -6.83 3.43 -1.57
C LEU A 257 -7.66 4.26 -2.52
N ILE A 258 -8.09 3.65 -3.62
CA ILE A 258 -8.96 4.26 -4.61
C ILE A 258 -10.37 3.72 -4.40
N GLN A 259 -11.37 4.60 -4.47
CA GLN A 259 -12.78 4.26 -4.47
C GLN A 259 -13.41 4.64 -5.82
N ARG A 260 -14.20 3.74 -6.40
CA ARG A 260 -15.10 3.97 -7.53
C ARG A 260 -16.42 4.51 -6.97
N VAL A 261 -16.79 5.73 -7.36
CA VAL A 261 -18.01 6.40 -6.90
C VAL A 261 -18.87 6.78 -8.10
N GLU A 262 -20.17 6.52 -8.00
CA GLU A 262 -21.14 6.98 -8.98
C GLU A 262 -21.39 8.49 -8.83
N ARG A 263 -21.36 9.22 -9.94
CA ARG A 263 -21.66 10.66 -10.01
C ARG A 263 -22.56 10.95 -11.21
N GLU A 264 -23.07 12.16 -11.29
CA GLU A 264 -23.69 12.67 -12.52
C GLU A 264 -22.67 12.58 -13.67
N GLY A 265 -22.92 11.71 -14.64
CA GLY A 265 -21.99 11.40 -15.74
C GLY A 265 -21.27 10.04 -15.64
N GLY A 266 -21.60 9.22 -14.64
CA GLY A 266 -21.13 7.84 -14.47
C GLY A 266 -20.04 7.68 -13.41
N ALA A 267 -19.50 6.47 -13.33
CA ALA A 267 -18.50 6.10 -12.34
C ALA A 267 -17.18 6.89 -12.49
N VAL A 268 -16.65 7.34 -11.36
CA VAL A 268 -15.38 8.05 -11.24
C VAL A 268 -14.52 7.36 -10.19
N ALA A 269 -13.26 7.08 -10.53
CA ALA A 269 -12.27 6.63 -9.56
C ALA A 269 -11.68 7.82 -8.81
N VAL A 270 -11.74 7.80 -7.48
CA VAL A 270 -11.22 8.86 -6.61
C VAL A 270 -10.30 8.28 -5.54
N PRO A 271 -9.17 8.93 -5.23
CA PRO A 271 -8.31 8.52 -4.13
C PRO A 271 -8.97 8.93 -2.79
N VAL A 272 -9.19 7.98 -1.89
CA VAL A 272 -9.82 8.22 -0.58
C VAL A 272 -8.80 8.31 0.55
N GLU A 273 -7.74 7.52 0.49
CA GLU A 273 -6.69 7.51 1.51
C GLU A 273 -5.31 7.32 0.88
N ARG A 274 -4.27 7.86 1.54
CA ARG A 274 -2.89 7.83 1.04
C ARG A 274 -1.89 7.64 2.17
N TRP A 275 -0.93 6.77 1.94
CA TRP A 275 0.14 6.46 2.88
C TRP A 275 1.50 6.56 2.22
N ARG A 276 2.52 6.77 3.03
CA ARG A 276 3.92 6.84 2.60
C ARG A 276 4.79 6.04 3.56
N ASN A 277 5.83 5.42 3.02
CA ASN A 277 6.88 4.76 3.79
C ASN A 277 6.31 3.80 4.86
N ALA A 278 6.73 3.91 6.12
CA ALA A 278 6.31 3.04 7.22
C ALA A 278 4.82 3.13 7.59
N ALA A 279 4.08 4.12 7.07
CA ALA A 279 2.65 4.24 7.34
C ALA A 279 1.79 3.30 6.48
N ILE A 280 2.36 2.68 5.44
CA ILE A 280 1.63 1.80 4.50
C ILE A 280 0.99 0.63 5.28
N PRO A 281 -0.34 0.44 5.15
CA PRO A 281 -1.04 -0.66 5.81
C PRO A 281 -0.56 -2.04 5.35
N PRO A 282 -0.54 -3.06 6.23
CA PRO A 282 -0.13 -4.43 5.88
C PRO A 282 -1.04 -5.10 4.83
N GLU A 283 -2.24 -4.61 4.60
CA GLU A 283 -3.24 -5.12 3.66
C GLU A 283 -2.95 -4.71 2.20
N VAL A 284 -2.12 -3.68 2.01
CA VAL A 284 -1.69 -3.20 0.70
C VAL A 284 -0.86 -4.28 0.02
N PRO A 285 -1.07 -4.57 -1.28
CA PRO A 285 -0.32 -5.58 -2.01
C PRO A 285 1.19 -5.28 -1.97
N GLY A 286 1.98 -6.36 -1.90
CA GLY A 286 3.42 -6.29 -2.14
C GLY A 286 3.70 -5.95 -3.61
N PHE A 287 4.90 -5.44 -3.87
CA PHE A 287 5.48 -5.54 -5.21
C PHE A 287 5.79 -7.02 -5.45
N GLY A 288 5.34 -7.56 -6.58
CA GLY A 288 5.52 -8.98 -6.94
C GLY A 288 6.98 -9.40 -7.07
#